data_AF-Q9YAX8-F1
#
_entry.id   AF-Q9YAX8-F1
#
_cell.length_a   1.000
_cell.length_b   1.000
_cell.length_c   1.000
_cell.angle_alpha   90.00
_cell.angle_beta   90.00
_cell.angle_gamma   90.00
#
_symmetry.space_group_name_H-M   'P 1'
#
loop_
_entity.id
_entity.type
_entity.pdbx_description
1 polymer ?
#
loop_
_entity_poly.entity_id
_entity_poly.type
_entity_poly.pdbx_seq_one_letter_code
_entity_poly.pdbx_strand_id
1 'polypeptide(L)'
;MKVAVIRAEHGRVEESLVFEARLEEVVKDMARHALEEWDPGSSDFLVIRDDIEVTVVGDVEEDVLKELEAQGRVEGEGGETRVLVPIYYISFDNEMIDDENYIDKRILVIAPLVYKGFKDELEAHAASMTAPPQRPGGIKKV
;
A
#
# COMPACT_ATOMS: atom_id res chain seq x y z
N MET A 1 13.81 11.11 -1.58
CA MET A 1 13.27 10.25 -0.51
C MET A 1 13.35 8.79 -0.92
N LYS A 2 13.25 7.85 0.03
CA LYS A 2 13.11 6.42 -0.27
C LYS A 2 11.62 6.05 -0.35
N VAL A 3 11.22 5.39 -1.44
CA VAL A 3 9.84 4.95 -1.68
C VAL A 3 9.83 3.44 -1.79
N ALA A 4 9.00 2.79 -0.97
CA ALA A 4 8.75 1.36 -1.09
C ALA A 4 7.66 1.09 -2.12
N VAL A 5 7.85 0.03 -2.91
CA VAL A 5 6.84 -0.55 -3.79
C VAL A 5 6.73 -2.02 -3.41
N ILE A 6 5.55 -2.41 -2.96
CA ILE A 6 5.22 -3.78 -2.58
C ILE A 6 4.23 -4.34 -3.58
N ARG A 7 4.59 -5.44 -4.23
CA ARG A 7 3.67 -6.22 -5.05
C ARG A 7 3.14 -7.39 -4.23
N ALA A 8 1.82 -7.47 -4.13
CA ALA A 8 1.16 -8.59 -3.47
C ALA A 8 0.15 -9.26 -4.38
N GLU A 9 0.13 -10.59 -4.33
CA GLU A 9 -0.78 -11.44 -5.08
C GLU A 9 -1.33 -12.55 -4.19
N HIS A 10 -2.65 -12.72 -4.20
CA HIS A 10 -3.34 -13.84 -3.54
C HIS A 10 -2.89 -14.10 -2.08
N GLY A 11 -2.66 -13.05 -1.30
CA GLY A 11 -2.29 -13.16 0.10
C GLY A 11 -0.78 -13.23 0.36
N ARG A 12 0.06 -13.00 -0.65
CA ARG A 12 1.52 -13.14 -0.56
C ARG A 12 2.21 -11.92 -1.15
N VAL A 13 3.37 -11.58 -0.60
CA VAL A 13 4.27 -10.60 -1.22
C VAL A 13 5.10 -11.31 -2.27
N GLU A 14 4.93 -10.90 -3.53
CA GLU A 14 5.68 -11.45 -4.66
C GLU A 14 6.95 -10.65 -4.93
N GLU A 15 6.92 -9.33 -4.70
CA GLU A 15 8.07 -8.46 -4.87
C GLU A 15 8.04 -7.28 -3.89
N SER A 16 9.21 -6.82 -3.49
CA SER A 16 9.36 -5.67 -2.61
C SER A 16 10.62 -4.88 -2.96
N LEU A 17 10.43 -3.68 -3.51
CA LEU A 17 11.50 -2.81 -4.03
C LEU A 17 11.55 -1.49 -3.28
N VAL A 18 12.72 -0.85 -3.28
CA VAL A 18 12.92 0.50 -2.76
C VAL A 18 13.56 1.37 -3.83
N PHE A 19 12.96 2.51 -4.10
CA PHE A 19 13.42 3.49 -5.08
C PHE A 19 13.87 4.77 -4.38
N GLU A 20 14.95 5.37 -4.87
CA GLU A 20 15.37 6.72 -4.49
C GLU A 20 14.88 7.73 -5.54
N ALA A 21 13.63 8.17 -5.40
CA ALA A 21 12.96 9.05 -6.35
C ALA A 21 11.83 9.84 -5.67
N ARG A 22 11.11 10.69 -6.42
CA ARG A 22 9.89 11.35 -5.92
C ARG A 22 8.72 10.37 -5.93
N LEU A 23 7.87 10.42 -4.91
CA LEU A 23 6.73 9.52 -4.77
C LEU A 23 5.82 9.54 -6.02
N GLU A 24 5.55 10.71 -6.58
CA GLU A 24 4.67 10.85 -7.74
C GLU A 24 5.27 10.27 -9.03
N GLU A 25 6.60 10.21 -9.14
CA GLU A 25 7.28 9.56 -10.25
C GLU A 25 7.13 8.05 -10.13
N VAL A 26 7.43 7.50 -8.94
CA VAL A 26 7.30 6.07 -8.67
C VAL A 26 5.87 5.59 -8.90
N VAL A 27 4.86 6.33 -8.40
CA VAL A 27 3.44 5.97 -8.61
C VAL A 27 3.09 5.94 -10.10
N LYS A 28 3.53 6.92 -10.90
CA LYS A 28 3.24 6.95 -12.34
C LYS A 28 3.93 5.84 -13.11
N ASP A 29 5.17 5.52 -12.74
CA ASP A 29 5.93 4.45 -13.38
C ASP A 29 5.35 3.09 -13.03
N MET A 30 4.98 2.86 -11.77
CA MET A 30 4.33 1.63 -11.34
C MET A 30 2.93 1.47 -11.94
N ALA A 31 2.17 2.57 -12.10
CA ALA A 31 0.90 2.52 -12.82
C ALA A 31 1.07 2.14 -14.29
N ARG A 32 2.12 2.64 -14.96
CA ARG A 32 2.45 2.22 -16.33
C ARG A 32 2.77 0.74 -16.42
N HIS A 33 3.58 0.21 -15.50
CA HIS A 33 3.89 -1.22 -15.46
C HIS A 33 2.66 -2.07 -15.18
N ALA A 34 1.82 -1.69 -14.21
CA ALA A 34 0.58 -2.41 -13.92
C ALA A 34 -0.39 -2.42 -15.12
N LEU A 35 -0.43 -1.34 -15.92
CA LEU A 35 -1.23 -1.27 -17.15
C LEU A 35 -0.77 -2.28 -18.22
N GLU A 36 0.51 -2.67 -18.24
CA GLU A 36 1.01 -3.68 -19.19
C GLU A 36 0.51 -5.10 -18.84
N GLU A 37 0.17 -5.34 -17.57
CA GLU A 37 -0.29 -6.63 -17.06
C GLU A 37 -1.82 -6.73 -16.87
N TRP A 38 -2.50 -5.58 -16.86
CA TRP A 38 -3.93 -5.49 -16.66
C TRP A 38 -4.72 -6.04 -17.84
N ASP A 39 -5.72 -6.88 -17.55
CA ASP A 39 -6.72 -7.31 -18.53
C ASP A 39 -8.03 -6.52 -18.34
N PRO A 40 -8.34 -5.56 -19.23
CA PRO A 40 -9.57 -4.76 -19.15
C PRO A 40 -10.84 -5.56 -19.42
N GLY A 41 -10.73 -6.81 -19.89
CA GLY A 41 -11.86 -7.72 -20.05
C GLY A 41 -12.28 -8.42 -18.76
N SER A 42 -11.41 -8.47 -17.74
CA SER A 42 -11.63 -9.25 -16.52
C SER A 42 -11.75 -8.44 -15.23
N SER A 43 -11.14 -7.26 -15.16
CA SER A 43 -11.05 -6.49 -13.91
C SER A 43 -11.03 -4.99 -14.16
N ASP A 44 -11.34 -4.20 -13.13
CA ASP A 44 -11.13 -2.76 -13.15
C ASP A 44 -9.64 -2.41 -12.94
N PHE A 45 -9.24 -1.20 -13.34
CA PHE A 45 -7.93 -0.64 -13.00
C PHE A 45 -8.13 0.57 -12.09
N LEU A 46 -7.65 0.48 -10.86
CA LEU A 46 -7.87 1.47 -9.83
C LEU A 46 -6.54 2.00 -9.30
N VAL A 47 -6.41 3.33 -9.24
CA VAL A 47 -5.32 4.01 -8.54
C VAL A 47 -5.94 4.82 -7.42
N ILE A 48 -5.74 4.37 -6.19
CA ILE A 48 -6.34 4.95 -4.99
C ILE A 48 -5.23 5.62 -4.19
N ARG A 49 -5.43 6.89 -3.84
CA ARG A 49 -4.59 7.60 -2.87
C ARG A 49 -5.32 7.65 -1.54
N ASP A 50 -4.61 7.34 -0.49
CA ASP A 50 -5.07 7.48 0.89
C ASP A 50 -3.95 8.08 1.75
N ASP A 51 -4.26 8.42 3.00
CA ASP A 51 -3.29 8.86 4.00
C ASP A 51 -3.42 7.97 5.25
N ILE A 52 -2.32 7.33 5.66
CA ILE A 52 -2.28 6.52 6.88
C ILE A 52 -1.59 7.30 8.01
N GLU A 53 -2.19 7.27 9.20
CA GLU A 53 -1.59 7.85 10.41
C GLU A 53 -0.57 6.86 10.98
N VAL A 54 0.68 7.30 11.07
CA VAL A 54 1.79 6.55 11.61
C VAL A 54 2.31 7.27 12.84
N THR A 55 2.29 6.60 13.99
CA THR A 55 2.90 7.10 15.21
C THR A 55 4.34 6.61 15.29
N VAL A 56 5.31 7.51 15.15
CA VAL A 56 6.73 7.16 15.28
C VAL A 56 7.18 7.41 16.70
N VAL A 57 7.61 6.34 17.36
CA VAL A 57 8.26 6.38 18.68
C VAL A 57 9.77 6.20 18.47
N GLY A 58 10.49 7.29 18.23
CA GLY A 58 11.96 7.28 18.04
C GLY A 58 12.45 8.10 16.84
N ASP A 59 13.67 7.79 16.39
CA ASP A 59 14.33 8.50 15.28
C ASP A 59 13.64 8.17 13.93
N VAL A 60 12.86 9.12 13.42
CA VAL A 60 12.38 9.16 12.03
C VAL A 60 13.59 9.37 11.11
N GLU A 61 13.62 8.77 9.91
CA GLU A 61 14.68 9.14 8.95
C GLU A 61 14.56 10.64 8.61
N GLU A 62 15.61 11.43 8.89
CA GLU A 62 15.57 12.90 8.84
C GLU A 62 15.07 13.45 7.50
N ASP A 63 15.50 12.84 6.39
CA ASP A 63 15.14 13.32 5.04
C ASP A 63 13.64 13.14 4.76
N VAL A 64 13.03 12.11 5.34
CA VAL A 64 11.61 11.81 5.19
C VAL A 64 10.78 12.69 6.11
N LEU A 65 11.26 12.91 7.34
CA LEU A 65 10.64 13.85 8.26
C LEU A 65 10.58 15.26 7.66
N LYS A 66 11.71 15.77 7.12
CA LYS A 66 11.77 17.10 6.48
C LYS A 66 10.78 17.25 5.34
N GLU A 67 10.63 16.23 4.49
CA GLU A 67 9.68 16.24 3.37
C GLU A 67 8.22 16.22 3.86
N LEU A 68 7.91 15.42 4.88
CA LEU A 68 6.56 15.32 5.45
C LEU A 68 6.19 16.57 6.25
N GLU A 69 7.14 17.16 6.98
CA GLU A 69 6.99 18.47 7.63
C GLU A 69 6.73 19.58 6.62
N ALA A 70 7.48 19.61 5.51
CA ALA A 70 7.27 20.57 4.43
C ALA A 70 5.88 20.45 3.78
N GLN A 71 5.26 19.27 3.88
CA GLN A 71 3.91 19.00 3.40
C GLN A 71 2.83 19.22 4.47
N GLY A 72 3.20 19.66 5.68
CA GLY A 72 2.26 19.87 6.80
C GLY A 72 1.65 18.56 7.32
N ARG A 73 2.35 17.44 7.16
CA ARG A 73 1.88 16.08 7.46
C ARG A 73 2.42 15.53 8.78
N VAL A 74 2.89 16.39 9.65
CA VAL A 74 3.48 16.02 10.93
C VAL A 74 2.75 16.77 12.05
N GLU A 75 2.21 16.02 12.99
CA GLU A 75 1.53 16.54 14.18
C GLU A 75 2.20 15.95 15.44
N GLY A 76 2.64 16.82 16.37
CA GLY A 76 3.14 16.37 17.67
C GLY A 76 3.97 17.41 18.44
N GLU A 77 3.78 17.45 19.77
CA GLU A 77 4.68 18.07 20.75
C GLU A 77 5.11 16.99 21.75
N GLY A 78 6.40 16.89 22.07
CA GLY A 78 6.86 16.19 23.29
C GLY A 78 7.00 14.66 23.22
N GLY A 79 7.54 14.10 22.14
CA GLY A 79 8.12 12.73 22.14
C GLY A 79 7.35 11.64 21.41
N GLU A 80 6.12 11.90 20.98
CA GLU A 80 5.40 11.10 19.97
C GLU A 80 5.12 11.98 18.76
N THR A 81 5.65 11.59 17.61
CA THR A 81 5.42 12.30 16.35
C THR A 81 4.42 11.50 15.52
N ARG A 82 3.25 12.06 15.27
CA ARG A 82 2.26 11.51 14.35
C ARG A 82 2.51 12.04 12.96
N VAL A 83 2.49 11.14 11.99
CA VAL A 83 2.82 11.46 10.61
C VAL A 83 1.74 10.91 9.70
N LEU A 84 1.18 11.77 8.85
CA LEU A 84 0.21 11.40 7.82
C LEU A 84 0.96 11.01 6.54
N VAL A 85 1.11 9.71 6.33
CA VAL A 85 1.91 9.16 5.26
C VAL A 85 1.03 8.91 4.03
N PRO A 86 1.32 9.51 2.88
CA PRO A 86 0.57 9.22 1.66
C PRO A 86 0.88 7.80 1.21
N ILE A 87 -0.17 7.02 1.00
CA ILE A 87 -0.10 5.66 0.47
C ILE A 87 -0.91 5.57 -0.80
N TYR A 88 -0.41 4.83 -1.77
CA TYR A 88 -1.08 4.56 -3.03
C TYR A 88 -1.29 3.07 -3.20
N TYR A 89 -2.48 2.72 -3.66
CA TYR A 89 -2.86 1.37 -4.05
C TYR A 89 -3.13 1.36 -5.55
N ILE A 90 -2.47 0.46 -6.28
CA ILE A 90 -2.77 0.20 -7.68
C ILE A 90 -3.34 -1.21 -7.76
N SER A 91 -4.65 -1.34 -7.98
CA SER A 91 -5.31 -2.62 -8.19
C SER A 91 -5.53 -2.83 -9.68
N PHE A 92 -5.04 -3.95 -10.20
CA PHE A 92 -5.00 -4.27 -11.63
C PHE A 92 -5.40 -5.72 -11.93
N ASP A 93 -5.82 -6.46 -10.90
CA ASP A 93 -6.53 -7.72 -11.01
C ASP A 93 -7.45 -7.83 -9.80
N ASN A 94 -8.75 -7.80 -10.05
CA ASN A 94 -9.77 -7.69 -9.03
C ASN A 94 -11.10 -8.20 -9.55
N GLU A 95 -12.01 -8.53 -8.63
CA GLU A 95 -13.31 -9.08 -8.95
C GLU A 95 -14.36 -8.61 -7.94
N MET A 96 -15.50 -8.18 -8.46
CA MET A 96 -16.71 -7.95 -7.66
C MET A 96 -17.35 -9.31 -7.35
N ILE A 97 -17.38 -9.70 -6.07
CA ILE A 97 -18.06 -10.94 -5.68
C ILE A 97 -19.57 -10.73 -5.58
N ASP A 98 -19.98 -9.59 -5.06
CA ASP A 98 -21.37 -9.18 -4.89
C ASP A 98 -21.50 -7.65 -4.97
N ASP A 99 -22.73 -7.14 -4.83
CA ASP A 99 -23.06 -5.72 -5.05
C ASP A 99 -22.25 -4.73 -4.18
N GLU A 100 -21.62 -5.18 -3.09
CA GLU A 100 -20.88 -4.34 -2.15
C GLU A 100 -19.43 -4.80 -1.92
N ASN A 101 -19.05 -6.01 -2.32
CA ASN A 101 -17.75 -6.59 -2.03
C ASN A 101 -16.87 -6.75 -3.26
N TYR A 102 -15.68 -6.17 -3.16
CA TYR A 102 -14.61 -6.27 -4.14
C TYR A 102 -13.43 -7.03 -3.54
N ILE A 103 -12.81 -7.90 -4.32
CA ILE A 103 -11.54 -8.53 -3.95
C ILE A 103 -10.46 -8.02 -4.89
N ASP A 104 -9.40 -7.50 -4.31
CA ASP A 104 -8.15 -7.32 -5.01
C ASP A 104 -7.35 -8.62 -5.01
N LYS A 105 -6.98 -9.12 -6.18
CA LYS A 105 -6.17 -10.33 -6.35
C LYS A 105 -4.70 -9.98 -6.54
N ARG A 106 -4.40 -8.89 -7.25
CA ARG A 106 -3.06 -8.36 -7.47
C ARG A 106 -3.04 -6.85 -7.29
N ILE A 107 -2.14 -6.37 -6.42
CA ILE A 107 -1.97 -4.95 -6.13
C ILE A 107 -0.51 -4.53 -6.08
N LEU A 108 -0.29 -3.23 -6.26
CA LEU A 108 0.91 -2.53 -5.81
C LEU A 108 0.56 -1.59 -4.66
N VAL A 109 1.32 -1.64 -3.57
CA VAL A 109 1.28 -0.69 -2.46
C VAL A 109 2.53 0.18 -2.51
N ILE A 110 2.35 1.50 -2.54
CA ILE A 110 3.43 2.47 -2.74
C ILE A 110 3.36 3.53 -1.66
N ALA A 111 4.43 3.67 -0.88
CA ALA A 111 4.51 4.65 0.20
C ALA A 111 5.97 5.06 0.47
N PRO A 112 6.22 6.27 0.98
CA PRO A 112 7.54 6.66 1.44
C PRO A 112 7.92 5.92 2.73
N LEU A 113 9.19 5.53 2.86
CA LEU A 113 9.68 4.84 4.06
C LEU A 113 9.91 5.83 5.20
N VAL A 114 9.14 5.71 6.29
CA VAL A 114 9.17 6.69 7.38
C VAL A 114 10.11 6.31 8.53
N TYR A 115 10.17 5.02 8.86
CA TYR A 115 11.06 4.48 9.88
C TYR A 115 11.51 3.06 9.53
N LYS A 116 12.51 2.58 10.28
CA LYS A 116 13.01 1.21 10.14
C LYS A 116 11.94 0.21 10.56
N GLY A 117 11.49 -0.63 9.63
CA GLY A 117 10.44 -1.64 9.84
C GLY A 117 9.12 -1.29 9.16
N PHE A 118 8.92 -0.05 8.73
CA PHE A 118 7.69 0.35 8.05
C PHE A 118 7.43 -0.44 6.75
N LYS A 119 8.50 -0.81 6.04
CA LYS A 119 8.42 -1.69 4.86
C LYS A 119 7.76 -3.03 5.19
N ASP A 120 8.10 -3.64 6.33
CA ASP A 120 7.58 -4.94 6.73
C ASP A 120 6.08 -4.83 7.09
N GLU A 121 5.66 -3.68 7.64
CA GLU A 121 4.26 -3.37 7.88
C GLU A 121 3.47 -3.19 6.58
N LEU A 122 4.05 -2.49 5.59
CA LEU A 122 3.46 -2.36 4.25
C LEU A 122 3.35 -3.72 3.54
N GLU A 123 4.34 -4.60 3.71
CA GLU A 123 4.33 -5.97 3.20
C GLU A 123 3.18 -6.79 3.80
N ALA A 124 3.04 -6.77 5.13
CA ALA A 124 1.95 -7.45 5.81
C ALA A 124 0.58 -6.90 5.39
N HIS A 125 0.46 -5.58 5.26
CA HIS A 125 -0.75 -4.91 4.80
C HIS A 125 -1.13 -5.32 3.38
N ALA A 126 -0.19 -5.24 2.43
CA ALA A 126 -0.41 -5.61 1.03
C ALA A 126 -0.82 -7.09 0.87
N ALA A 127 -0.17 -7.98 1.63
CA ALA A 127 -0.55 -9.39 1.67
C ALA A 127 -1.98 -9.57 2.22
N SER A 128 -2.35 -8.85 3.28
CA SER A 128 -3.70 -8.96 3.86
C SER A 128 -4.81 -8.53 2.90
N MET A 129 -4.57 -7.48 2.10
CA MET A 129 -5.54 -6.96 1.12
C MET A 129 -5.86 -7.93 0.00
N THR A 130 -4.89 -8.78 -0.37
CA THR A 130 -5.06 -9.75 -1.47
C THR A 130 -5.39 -11.16 -0.98
N ALA A 131 -5.58 -11.33 0.32
CA ALA A 131 -5.89 -12.63 0.89
C ALA A 131 -7.28 -13.12 0.43
N PRO A 132 -7.42 -14.40 0.05
CA PRO A 132 -8.72 -14.95 -0.30
C PRO A 132 -9.73 -14.78 0.86
N PRO A 133 -11.00 -14.48 0.57
CA PRO A 133 -12.02 -14.36 1.59
C PRO A 133 -12.13 -15.69 2.36
N GLN A 134 -12.19 -15.60 3.69
CA GLN A 134 -12.45 -16.78 4.50
C GLN A 134 -13.88 -17.26 4.19
N ARG A 135 -14.02 -18.37 3.47
CA ARG A 135 -15.32 -19.01 3.30
C ARG A 135 -15.86 -19.37 4.69
N PRO A 136 -17.05 -18.90 5.11
CA PRO A 136 -17.64 -19.37 6.34
C PRO A 136 -17.76 -20.89 6.26
N GLY A 137 -17.22 -21.58 7.26
CA GLY A 137 -17.11 -23.04 7.29
C GLY A 137 -18.45 -23.68 6.92
N GLY A 138 -18.42 -24.54 5.90
CA GLY A 138 -19.59 -25.20 5.38
C GLY A 138 -20.42 -25.82 6.50
N ILE A 139 -21.71 -25.49 6.53
CA ILE A 139 -22.68 -26.16 7.40
C ILE A 139 -22.57 -27.65 7.09
N LYS A 140 -22.06 -28.45 8.04
CA LYS A 140 -22.22 -29.90 8.00
C LYS A 140 -23.72 -30.16 8.04
N LYS A 141 -24.29 -30.58 6.90
CA LYS A 141 -25.61 -31.21 6.89
C LYS A 141 -25.51 -32.46 7.77
N VAL A 142 -26.22 -32.43 8.89
CA VAL A 142 -26.52 -33.61 9.71
C VAL A 142 -27.76 -34.26 9.14
#